data_AF-A0A3D9ZY95-F1
#
_entry.id   AF-A0A3D9ZY95-F1
#
_cell.length_a   1.000
_cell.length_b   1.000
_cell.length_c   1.000
_cell.angle_alpha   90.00
_cell.angle_beta   90.00
_cell.angle_gamma   90.00
#
_symmetry.space_group_name_H-M   'P 1'
#
loop_
_entity.id
_entity.type
_entity.pdbx_description
1 polymer ?
#
loop_
_entity_poly.entity_id
_entity_poly.type
_entity_poly.pdbx_seq_one_letter_code
_entity_poly.pdbx_strand_id
1 'polypeptide(L)'
;MATPNLSNNALQKGDRWAAFRGLSWWQLILSLLPLVLIGLGGLVGGAVGGAGAWLNLKVARRSLHPAVKALAMIAVVVATYVVWSFVAIALKTLVAS
;
A
#
# COMPACT_ATOMS: atom_id res chain seq x y z
N MET A 1 32.08 34.21 14.91
CA MET A 1 31.96 33.00 14.08
C MET A 1 30.63 32.34 14.40
N ALA A 2 29.65 32.43 13.50
CA ALA A 2 28.40 31.69 13.65
C ALA A 2 28.65 30.22 13.31
N THR A 3 28.40 29.31 14.23
CA THR A 3 28.45 27.87 13.96
C THR A 3 27.29 27.50 13.04
N PRO A 4 27.54 26.79 11.91
CA PRO A 4 26.46 26.27 11.08
C PRO A 4 25.59 25.30 11.91
N ASN A 5 24.33 25.65 12.12
CA ASN A 5 23.40 24.81 12.87
C ASN A 5 22.86 23.69 11.97
N LEU A 6 23.54 22.53 12.03
CA LEU A 6 23.26 21.36 11.20
C LEU A 6 22.09 20.49 11.70
N SER A 7 21.44 20.82 12.84
CA SER A 7 20.36 19.98 13.38
C SER A 7 19.07 20.03 12.57
N ASN A 8 18.88 21.10 11.79
CA ASN A 8 17.57 21.38 11.18
C ASN A 8 17.35 20.64 9.85
N ASN A 9 18.40 20.20 9.17
CA ASN A 9 18.31 19.45 7.91
C ASN A 9 18.37 17.93 8.07
N ALA A 10 18.86 17.43 9.21
CA ALA A 10 18.99 15.99 9.47
C ALA A 10 17.68 15.33 9.95
N LEU A 11 16.71 16.13 10.42
CA LEU A 11 15.47 15.62 11.04
C LEU A 11 14.27 15.51 10.09
N GLN A 12 14.42 15.84 8.80
CA GLN A 12 13.28 15.92 7.88
C GLN A 12 13.52 15.26 6.51
N LYS A 13 14.42 14.29 6.40
CA LYS A 13 14.36 13.37 5.27
C LYS A 13 13.36 12.27 5.63
N GLY A 14 12.10 12.48 5.25
CA GLY A 14 11.06 11.47 5.42
C GLY A 14 11.47 10.21 4.66
N ASP A 15 12.09 9.26 5.35
CA ASP A 15 12.52 7.99 4.78
C ASP A 15 11.25 7.18 4.45
N ARG A 16 10.74 7.39 3.24
CA ARG A 16 9.58 6.66 2.68
C ARG A 16 9.80 5.14 2.69
N TRP A 17 11.07 4.73 2.75
CA TRP A 17 11.51 3.34 2.85
C TRP A 17 11.53 2.78 4.28
N ALA A 18 11.51 3.62 5.32
CA ALA A 18 11.35 3.18 6.71
C ALA A 18 10.04 2.40 6.90
N ALA A 19 9.05 2.70 6.06
CA ALA A 19 7.77 2.02 6.01
C ALA A 19 7.85 0.51 5.76
N PHE A 20 8.90 0.05 5.09
CA PHE A 20 9.11 -1.33 4.66
C PHE A 20 10.23 -2.03 5.46
N ARG A 21 11.03 -1.28 6.22
CA ARG A 21 12.08 -1.85 7.09
C ARG A 21 11.43 -2.52 8.30
N GLY A 22 11.81 -3.77 8.58
CA GLY A 22 11.32 -4.55 9.72
C GLY A 22 10.06 -5.39 9.48
N LEU A 23 9.51 -5.40 8.26
CA LEU A 23 8.46 -6.35 7.89
C LEU A 23 9.08 -7.71 7.53
N SER A 24 8.40 -8.79 7.91
CA SER A 24 8.81 -10.13 7.45
C SER A 24 8.61 -10.26 5.94
N TRP A 25 9.42 -11.11 5.31
CA TRP A 25 9.40 -11.31 3.85
C TRP A 25 7.99 -11.55 3.28
N TRP A 26 7.20 -12.38 3.95
CA TRP A 26 5.81 -12.66 3.59
C TRP A 26 4.87 -11.46 3.74
N GLN A 27 5.06 -10.62 4.76
CA GLN A 27 4.29 -9.36 4.91
C GLN A 27 4.64 -8.38 3.79
N LEU A 28 5.90 -8.35 3.36
CA LEU A 28 6.36 -7.51 2.27
C LEU A 28 5.65 -7.90 0.95
N ILE A 29 5.64 -9.19 0.61
CA ILE A 29 4.92 -9.71 -0.57
C ILE A 29 3.43 -9.38 -0.49
N LEU A 30 2.76 -9.68 0.63
CA LEU A 30 1.32 -9.40 0.79
C LEU A 30 1.00 -7.90 0.72
N SER A 31 1.92 -7.05 1.14
CA SER A 31 1.75 -5.59 1.05
C SER A 31 1.93 -5.02 -0.35
N LEU A 32 2.74 -5.68 -1.18
CA LEU A 32 2.97 -5.27 -2.57
C LEU A 32 1.97 -5.89 -3.54
N LEU A 33 1.31 -6.99 -3.16
CA LEU A 33 0.35 -7.69 -4.00
C LEU A 33 -0.76 -6.79 -4.60
N PRO A 34 -1.35 -5.84 -3.85
CA PRO A 34 -2.31 -4.89 -4.42
C PRO A 34 -1.74 -3.99 -5.52
N LEU A 35 -0.42 -3.74 -5.55
CA LEU A 35 0.21 -2.90 -6.57
C LEU A 35 0.25 -3.57 -7.95
N VAL A 36 0.03 -4.89 -8.04
CA VAL A 36 -0.10 -5.58 -9.33
C VAL A 36 -1.25 -4.99 -10.16
N LEU A 37 -2.26 -4.39 -9.52
CA LEU A 37 -3.32 -3.66 -10.22
C LEU A 37 -2.82 -2.48 -11.06
N ILE A 38 -1.65 -1.89 -10.75
CA ILE A 38 -1.05 -0.84 -11.57
C ILE A 38 -0.88 -1.34 -13.02
N GLY A 39 -0.37 -2.56 -13.18
CA GLY A 39 -0.12 -3.13 -14.51
C GLY A 39 -1.39 -3.49 -15.27
N LEU A 40 -2.45 -3.88 -14.55
CA LEU A 40 -3.72 -4.30 -15.15
C LEU A 40 -4.68 -3.14 -15.44
N GLY A 41 -4.60 -2.07 -14.66
CA GLY A 41 -5.58 -0.99 -14.63
C GLY A 41 -5.04 0.41 -14.89
N GLY A 42 -3.75 0.55 -15.17
CA GLY A 42 -3.10 1.85 -15.39
C GLY A 42 -3.23 2.77 -14.17
N LEU A 43 -3.54 4.05 -14.41
CA LEU A 43 -3.64 5.06 -13.35
C LEU A 43 -4.71 4.70 -12.30
N VAL A 44 -5.88 4.23 -12.73
CA VAL A 44 -6.99 3.90 -11.82
C VAL A 44 -6.65 2.64 -11.02
N GLY A 45 -6.09 1.62 -11.69
CA GLY A 45 -5.60 0.42 -11.02
C GLY A 45 -4.48 0.74 -10.01
N GLY A 46 -3.64 1.72 -10.32
CA GLY A 46 -2.61 2.19 -9.41
C GLY A 46 -3.11 3.00 -8.22
N ALA A 47 -4.17 3.79 -8.38
CA ALA A 47 -4.81 4.47 -7.26
C ALA A 47 -5.43 3.46 -6.28
N VAL A 48 -6.18 2.49 -6.80
CA VAL A 48 -6.83 1.44 -5.98
C VAL A 48 -5.80 0.51 -5.37
N GLY A 49 -4.85 0.02 -6.17
CA GLY A 49 -3.75 -0.84 -5.72
C GLY A 49 -2.84 -0.16 -4.71
N GLY A 50 -2.52 1.12 -4.91
CA GLY A 50 -1.73 1.94 -3.97
C GLY A 50 -2.43 2.14 -2.64
N ALA A 51 -3.73 2.44 -2.65
CA ALA A 51 -4.54 2.53 -1.43
C ALA A 51 -4.59 1.19 -0.68
N GLY A 52 -4.79 0.08 -1.41
CA GLY A 52 -4.79 -1.27 -0.86
C GLY A 52 -3.44 -1.63 -0.22
N ALA A 53 -2.33 -1.35 -0.90
CA ALA A 53 -0.98 -1.58 -0.38
C ALA A 53 -0.69 -0.76 0.89
N TRP A 54 -1.12 0.50 0.92
CA TRP A 54 -0.99 1.36 2.09
C TRP A 54 -1.77 0.85 3.30
N LEU A 55 -3.01 0.38 3.08
CA LEU A 55 -3.82 -0.25 4.13
C LEU A 55 -3.15 -1.53 4.63
N ASN A 56 -2.62 -2.34 3.72
CA ASN A 56 -1.93 -3.59 4.05
C ASN A 56 -0.66 -3.34 4.89
N LEU A 57 0.12 -2.31 4.55
CA LEU A 57 1.26 -1.85 5.35
C LEU A 57 0.85 -1.42 6.76
N LYS A 58 -0.27 -0.71 6.90
CA LYS A 58 -0.81 -0.35 8.22
C LYS A 58 -1.19 -1.58 9.04
N VAL A 59 -1.81 -2.58 8.42
CA VAL A 59 -2.16 -3.86 9.07
C VAL A 59 -0.88 -4.63 9.46
N ALA A 60 0.11 -4.70 8.57
CA ALA A 60 1.37 -5.39 8.82
C ALA A 60 2.12 -4.83 10.04
N ARG A 61 2.04 -3.51 10.28
CA ARG A 61 2.67 -2.85 11.43
C ARG A 61 1.90 -2.96 12.74
N ARG A 62 0.65 -3.44 12.74
CA ARG A 62 -0.06 -3.68 14.00
C ARG A 62 0.55 -4.86 14.76
N SER A 63 0.60 -4.77 16.08
CA SER A 63 0.98 -5.85 16.98
C SER A 63 -0.17 -6.85 17.13
N LEU A 64 -0.47 -7.58 16.05
CA LEU A 64 -1.46 -8.66 16.03
C LEU A 64 -0.76 -10.02 16.04
N HIS A 65 -1.47 -11.03 16.55
CA HIS A 65 -1.06 -12.42 16.43
C HIS A 65 -0.81 -12.76 14.93
N PRO A 66 0.24 -13.54 14.59
CA PRO A 66 0.64 -13.75 13.19
C PRO A 66 -0.49 -14.25 12.28
N ALA A 67 -1.32 -15.17 12.78
CA ALA A 67 -2.47 -15.71 12.05
C ALA A 67 -3.54 -14.64 11.75
N VAL A 68 -3.88 -13.82 12.74
CA VAL A 68 -4.86 -12.72 12.60
C VAL A 68 -4.33 -11.65 11.64
N LYS A 69 -3.02 -11.37 11.71
CA LYS A 69 -2.36 -10.44 10.79
C LYS A 69 -2.43 -10.95 9.35
N ALA A 70 -2.08 -12.20 9.10
CA ALA A 70 -2.14 -12.79 7.77
C ALA A 70 -3.57 -12.75 7.22
N LEU A 71 -4.56 -13.15 8.02
CA LEU A 71 -5.97 -13.10 7.63
C LEU A 71 -6.42 -11.68 7.28
N ALA A 72 -6.08 -10.69 8.10
CA ALA A 72 -6.40 -9.29 7.84
C ALA A 72 -5.73 -8.77 6.56
N MET A 73 -4.47 -9.14 6.32
CA MET A 73 -3.76 -8.75 5.10
C MET A 73 -4.39 -9.36 3.85
N ILE A 74 -4.78 -10.64 3.90
CA ILE A 74 -5.52 -11.32 2.82
C ILE A 74 -6.87 -10.63 2.59
N ALA A 75 -7.61 -10.32 3.65
CA ALA A 75 -8.89 -9.61 3.54
C ALA A 75 -8.74 -8.26 2.83
N VAL A 76 -7.68 -7.50 3.14
CA VAL A 76 -7.37 -6.24 2.45
C VAL A 76 -7.07 -6.48 0.96
N VAL A 77 -6.28 -7.50 0.62
CA VAL A 77 -6.02 -7.86 -0.78
C VAL A 77 -7.33 -8.14 -1.51
N VAL A 78 -8.15 -9.05 -0.98
CA VAL A 78 -9.43 -9.44 -1.58
C VAL A 78 -10.34 -8.23 -1.75
N ALA A 79 -10.50 -7.40 -0.72
CA ALA A 79 -11.31 -6.19 -0.78
C ALA A 79 -10.81 -5.22 -1.86
N THR A 80 -9.49 -5.08 -2.04
CA THR A 80 -8.91 -4.22 -3.08
C THR A 80 -9.28 -4.71 -4.48
N TYR A 81 -9.18 -6.01 -4.74
CA TYR A 81 -9.58 -6.59 -6.04
C TYR A 81 -11.08 -6.49 -6.30
N VAL A 82 -11.91 -6.64 -5.26
CA VAL A 82 -13.36 -6.46 -5.36
C VAL A 82 -13.69 -5.01 -5.74
N VAL A 83 -13.12 -4.02 -5.03
CA VAL A 83 -13.31 -2.59 -5.34
C VAL A 83 -12.86 -2.28 -6.76
N TRP A 84 -11.70 -2.78 -7.17
CA TRP A 84 -11.22 -2.62 -8.54
C TRP A 84 -12.17 -3.21 -9.58
N SER A 85 -12.73 -4.39 -9.30
CA SER A 85 -13.66 -5.04 -10.23
C SER A 85 -14.91 -4.19 -10.44
N PHE A 86 -15.48 -3.61 -9.37
CA PHE A 86 -16.59 -2.68 -9.47
C PHE A 86 -16.23 -1.42 -10.27
N VAL A 87 -15.05 -0.84 -10.03
CA VAL A 87 -14.57 0.33 -10.77
C VAL A 87 -14.38 0.00 -12.26
N ALA A 88 -13.77 -1.14 -12.58
CA ALA A 88 -13.54 -1.58 -13.94
C ALA A 88 -14.86 -1.84 -14.68
N ILE A 89 -15.84 -2.47 -14.02
CA ILE A 89 -17.18 -2.69 -14.57
C ILE A 89 -17.86 -1.33 -14.84
N ALA A 90 -17.86 -0.43 -13.86
CA ALA A 90 -18.48 0.90 -14.00
C ALA A 90 -17.88 1.73 -15.14
N LEU A 91 -16.55 1.70 -15.28
CA LEU A 91 -15.86 2.36 -16.39
C LEU A 91 -16.22 1.71 -17.73
N LYS A 92 -16.25 0.38 -17.80
CA LYS A 92 -16.64 -0.33 -19.03
C LYS A 92 -18.08 -0.04 -19.42
N THR A 93 -19.01 0.03 -18.46
CA THR A 93 -20.41 0.38 -18.74
C THR A 93 -20.52 1.82 -19.24
N LEU A 94 -19.78 2.76 -18.64
CA LEU A 94 -19.80 4.17 -19.05
C LEU A 94 -19.23 4.36 -20.46
N VAL A 95 -18.16 3.65 -20.83
CA VAL A 95 -17.57 3.73 -22.18
C VAL A 95 -18.42 3.05 -23.24
N ALA A 96 -19.19 2.03 -22.85
CA ALA A 96 -20.07 1.29 -23.75
C ALA A 96 -21.48 1.90 -23.91
N SER A 97 -21.77 3.01 -23.21
CA SER A 97 -23.02 3.79 -23.27
C SER A 97 -22.86 4.95 -24.25
#